data_AF-A0A2C6CZW9-F1
#
_entry.id   AF-A0A2C6CZW9-F1
#
_cell.length_a   1.000
_cell.length_b   1.000
_cell.length_c   1.000
_cell.angle_alpha   90.00
_cell.angle_beta   90.00
_cell.angle_gamma   90.00
#
_symmetry.space_group_name_H-M   'P 1'
#
loop_
_entity.id
_entity.type
_entity.pdbx_description
1 polymer ?
#
loop_
_entity_poly.entity_id
_entity_poly.type
_entity_poly.pdbx_seq_one_letter_code
_entity_poly.pdbx_strand_id
1 'polypeptide(L)'
;MEKHKAILQALANSSLGDFINESSDMDINIFEELYSSGMVTAIASRADDGKEYLDPKITLRGREFLTQLLAKPKESAWKVWFKTWWKAIVAVTVVLASITAFLASIATIAAYFK
;
A
#
# COMPACT_ATOMS: atom_id res chain seq x y z
N MET A 1 1.48 13.52 0.33
CA MET A 1 0.95 12.20 0.71
C MET A 1 1.75 11.52 1.83
N GLU A 2 3.05 11.24 1.69
CA GLU A 2 3.83 10.64 2.80
C GLU A 2 3.87 11.53 4.06
N LYS A 3 4.08 12.85 3.88
CA LYS A 3 4.01 13.82 5.00
C LYS A 3 2.62 13.86 5.64
N HIS A 4 1.55 13.88 4.85
CA HIS A 4 0.16 13.81 5.34
C HIS A 4 -0.06 12.56 6.19
N LYS A 5 0.41 11.41 5.72
CA LYS A 5 0.36 10.15 6.46
C LYS A 5 1.12 10.24 7.78
N ALA A 6 2.35 10.76 7.79
CA ALA A 6 3.17 10.89 8.99
C ALA A 6 2.49 11.76 10.07
N ILE A 7 1.93 12.91 9.70
CA ILE A 7 1.19 13.79 10.62
C ILE A 7 -0.04 13.07 11.17
N LEU A 8 -0.85 12.44 10.31
CA LEU A 8 -2.05 11.71 10.74
C LEU A 8 -1.72 10.52 11.63
N GLN A 9 -0.62 9.80 11.37
CA GLN A 9 -0.16 8.71 12.23
C GLN A 9 0.29 9.20 13.60
N ALA A 10 1.05 10.30 13.65
CA ALA A 10 1.51 10.88 14.91
C ALA A 10 0.34 11.35 15.78
N LEU A 11 -0.66 12.00 15.16
CA LEU A 11 -1.89 12.39 15.85
C LEU A 11 -2.73 11.20 16.31
N ALA A 12 -2.81 10.14 15.50
CA ALA A 12 -3.54 8.92 15.85
C ALA A 12 -2.89 8.16 17.03
N ASN A 13 -1.56 8.23 17.15
CA ASN A 13 -0.80 7.59 18.21
C ASN A 13 -0.60 8.49 19.44
N SER A 14 -1.18 9.69 19.46
CA SER A 14 -0.94 10.71 20.49
C SER A 14 0.55 10.99 20.72
N SER A 15 1.38 10.84 19.69
CA SER A 15 2.83 11.08 19.75
C SER A 15 3.20 12.50 19.31
N LEU A 16 2.19 13.28 18.93
CA LEU A 16 2.35 14.68 18.56
C LEU A 16 2.16 15.51 19.84
N GLY A 17 3.03 16.49 20.07
CA GLY A 17 2.94 17.39 21.22
C GLY A 17 1.67 18.26 21.20
N ASP A 18 1.53 19.09 22.23
CA ASP A 18 0.33 19.91 22.43
C ASP A 18 0.23 21.11 21.46
N PHE A 19 1.26 21.34 20.64
CA PHE A 19 1.28 22.44 19.68
C PHE A 19 2.08 22.09 18.42
N ILE A 20 1.75 22.78 17.33
CA ILE A 20 2.49 22.77 16.06
C ILE A 20 2.71 24.20 15.62
N ASN A 21 3.96 24.54 15.33
CA ASN A 21 4.39 25.83 14.80
C ASN A 21 5.51 25.64 13.76
N GLU A 22 6.06 26.73 13.24
CA GLU A 22 7.14 26.70 12.24
C GLU A 22 8.45 26.07 12.73
N SER A 23 8.66 26.01 14.05
CA SER A 23 9.83 25.39 14.68
C SER A 23 9.64 23.90 14.98
N SER A 24 8.45 23.36 14.75
CA SER A 24 8.13 21.95 15.00
C SER A 24 8.73 21.07 13.90
N ASP A 25 9.04 19.81 14.22
CA ASP A 25 9.50 18.82 13.23
C ASP A 25 8.44 18.52 12.14
N MET A 26 7.18 18.88 12.41
CA MET A 26 6.04 18.70 11.52
C MET A 26 5.91 19.87 10.55
N ASP A 27 5.67 19.55 9.27
CA ASP A 27 5.45 20.56 8.23
C ASP A 27 4.09 21.27 8.42
N ILE A 28 4.13 22.51 8.90
CA ILE A 28 2.94 23.29 9.24
C ILE A 28 2.01 23.52 8.04
N ASN A 29 2.55 23.64 6.82
CA ASN A 29 1.73 23.84 5.62
C ASN A 29 0.88 22.60 5.31
N ILE A 30 1.46 21.41 5.53
CA ILE A 30 0.74 20.15 5.37
C ILE A 30 -0.30 19.99 6.48
N PHE A 31 0.03 20.40 7.71
CA PHE A 31 -0.96 20.43 8.80
C PHE A 31 -2.14 21.36 8.46
N GLU A 32 -1.88 22.55 7.92
CA GLU A 32 -2.91 23.51 7.50
C GLU A 32 -3.79 22.97 6.36
N GLU A 33 -3.23 22.20 5.42
CA GLU A 33 -4.00 21.49 4.40
C GLU A 33 -4.93 20.42 5.02
N LEU A 34 -4.43 19.65 5.97
CA LEU A 34 -5.24 18.67 6.70
C LEU A 34 -6.32 19.35 7.57
N TYR A 35 -6.00 20.52 8.13
CA TYR A 35 -6.92 21.30 8.96
C TYR A 35 -8.05 21.88 8.11
N SER A 36 -7.70 22.56 7.00
CA SER A 36 -8.67 23.14 6.06
C SER A 36 -9.55 22.11 5.36
N SER A 37 -9.05 20.88 5.17
CA SER A 37 -9.85 19.76 4.64
C SER A 37 -10.71 19.04 5.69
N GLY A 38 -10.63 19.46 6.97
CA GLY A 38 -11.37 18.88 8.09
C GLY A 38 -10.90 17.48 8.47
N MET A 39 -9.67 17.09 8.11
CA MET A 39 -9.07 15.82 8.50
C MET A 39 -8.48 15.89 9.92
N VAL A 40 -8.03 17.07 10.34
CA VAL A 40 -7.57 17.35 11.71
C VAL A 40 -8.32 18.55 12.29
N THR A 41 -8.31 18.67 13.61
CA THR A 41 -8.83 19.82 14.34
C THR A 41 -7.75 20.34 15.28
N ALA A 42 -7.74 21.64 15.52
CA ALA A 42 -6.84 22.31 16.44
C ALA A 42 -7.42 23.69 16.79
N ILE A 43 -6.89 24.28 17.86
CA ILE A 43 -7.13 25.67 18.20
C ILE A 43 -6.10 26.50 17.44
N ALA A 44 -6.54 27.24 16.44
CA ALA A 44 -5.66 28.15 15.71
C ALA A 44 -5.33 29.35 16.59
N SER A 45 -4.04 29.54 16.85
CA SER A 45 -3.47 30.68 17.55
C SER A 45 -2.57 31.45 16.59
N ARG A 46 -2.51 32.77 16.77
CA ARG A 46 -1.54 33.60 16.08
C ARG A 46 -0.48 33.98 17.10
N ALA A 47 0.71 33.42 16.93
CA ALA A 47 1.87 33.79 17.74
C ALA A 47 2.57 34.99 17.08
N ASP A 48 3.34 35.75 17.85
CA ASP A 48 4.06 36.94 17.35
C ASP A 48 5.06 36.60 16.22
N ASP A 49 5.45 35.33 16.14
CA ASP A 49 6.45 34.73 15.26
C ASP A 49 5.85 33.84 14.14
N GLY A 50 4.52 33.67 14.06
CA GLY A 50 3.92 32.92 12.96
C GLY A 50 2.56 32.28 13.24
N LYS A 51 2.26 31.22 12.48
CA LYS A 51 1.06 30.40 12.70
C LYS A 51 1.35 29.35 13.77
N GLU A 52 0.40 29.16 14.67
CA GLU A 52 0.47 28.13 15.70
C GLU A 52 -0.86 27.41 15.82
N TYR A 53 -0.81 26.10 16.00
CA TYR A 53 -1.98 25.25 16.20
C TYR A 53 -1.83 24.49 17.51
N LEU A 54 -2.74 24.75 18.45
CA LEU A 54 -2.75 24.15 19.78
C LEU A 54 -3.74 22.98 19.85
N ASP A 55 -3.44 22.01 20.71
CA ASP A 55 -4.23 20.79 20.95
C ASP A 55 -4.66 20.09 19.64
N PRO A 56 -3.69 19.74 18.76
CA PRO A 56 -4.01 19.15 17.48
C PRO A 56 -4.55 17.73 17.66
N LYS A 57 -5.69 17.43 17.04
CA LYS A 57 -6.38 16.13 17.11
C LYS A 57 -6.79 15.64 15.75
N ILE A 58 -6.71 14.32 15.55
CA ILE A 58 -7.24 13.67 14.35
C ILE A 58 -8.76 13.50 14.44
N THR A 59 -9.46 13.88 13.38
CA THR A 59 -10.92 13.69 13.28
C THR A 59 -11.27 12.26 12.84
N LEU A 60 -12.57 11.92 12.85
CA LEU A 60 -13.04 10.66 12.26
C LEU A 60 -12.65 10.55 10.77
N ARG A 61 -12.89 11.62 10.00
CA ARG A 61 -12.52 11.70 8.58
C ARG A 61 -11.02 11.52 8.36
N GLY A 62 -10.21 12.11 9.23
CA GLY A 62 -8.75 11.93 9.22
C GLY A 62 -8.33 10.47 9.44
N ARG A 63 -8.99 9.75 10.36
CA ARG A 63 -8.73 8.32 10.61
C ARG A 63 -9.12 7.43 9.43
N GLU A 64 -10.25 7.72 8.79
CA GLU A 64 -10.68 7.02 7.57
C GLU A 64 -9.68 7.24 6.43
N PHE A 65 -9.25 8.48 6.21
CA PHE A 65 -8.25 8.80 5.21
C PHE A 65 -6.90 8.13 5.51
N LEU A 66 -6.45 8.15 6.77
CA LEU A 66 -5.25 7.44 7.19
C LEU A 66 -5.36 5.92 6.91
N THR A 67 -6.53 5.32 7.15
CA THR A 67 -6.78 3.90 6.84
C THR A 67 -6.65 3.62 5.34
N GLN A 68 -7.14 4.52 4.49
CA GLN A 68 -6.99 4.42 3.04
C GLN A 68 -5.52 4.53 2.61
N LEU A 69 -4.75 5.42 3.24
CA LEU A 69 -3.30 5.56 2.98
C LEU A 69 -2.48 4.34 3.45
N LEU A 70 -2.95 3.65 4.49
CA LEU A 70 -2.31 2.43 5.01
C LEU A 70 -2.74 1.15 4.29
N ALA A 71 -3.86 1.19 3.58
CA ALA A 71 -4.33 0.05 2.81
C ALA A 71 -3.27 -0.32 1.77
N LYS A 72 -2.68 -1.51 1.91
CA LYS A 72 -1.88 -2.09 0.84
C LYS A 72 -2.76 -2.18 -0.40
N PRO A 73 -2.23 -1.88 -1.61
CA PRO A 73 -3.00 -2.06 -2.83
C PRO A 73 -3.54 -3.48 -2.83
N LYS A 74 -4.88 -3.62 -2.87
CA LYS A 74 -5.54 -4.93 -2.93
C LYS A 74 -4.83 -5.72 -4.01
N GLU A 75 -4.26 -6.87 -3.65
CA GLU A 75 -3.63 -7.75 -4.61
C GLU A 75 -4.62 -7.95 -5.75
N SER A 76 -4.25 -7.54 -6.96
CA SER A 76 -5.23 -7.50 -8.05
C SER A 76 -5.78 -8.91 -8.23
N ALA A 77 -7.11 -9.04 -8.24
CA ALA A 77 -7.77 -10.34 -8.40
C ALA A 77 -7.24 -11.09 -9.65
N TRP A 78 -6.80 -10.33 -10.66
CA TRP A 78 -6.09 -10.82 -11.82
C TRP A 78 -4.78 -11.55 -11.51
N LYS A 79 -3.93 -11.06 -10.59
CA LYS A 79 -2.70 -11.77 -10.18
C LYS A 79 -2.99 -13.11 -9.50
N VAL A 80 -4.01 -13.16 -8.65
CA VAL A 80 -4.44 -14.40 -7.97
C VAL A 80 -4.99 -15.42 -8.97
N TRP A 81 -5.86 -14.96 -9.87
CA TRP A 81 -6.41 -15.77 -10.94
C TRP A 81 -5.31 -16.29 -11.89
N PHE A 82 -4.39 -15.43 -12.32
CA PHE A 82 -3.28 -15.78 -13.22
C PHE A 82 -2.35 -16.81 -12.58
N LYS A 83 -1.99 -16.66 -11.29
CA LYS A 83 -1.13 -17.61 -10.57
C LYS A 83 -1.75 -19.02 -10.49
N THR A 84 -3.07 -19.09 -10.38
CA THR A 84 -3.82 -20.36 -10.31
C THR A 84 -3.86 -21.03 -11.68
N TRP A 85 -4.18 -20.27 -12.74
CA TRP A 85 -4.24 -20.78 -14.11
C TRP A 85 -2.86 -21.15 -14.67
N TRP A 86 -1.81 -20.41 -14.31
CA TRP A 86 -0.46 -20.68 -14.79
C TRP A 86 0.06 -22.04 -14.33
N LYS A 87 -0.26 -22.47 -13.11
CA LYS A 87 0.10 -23.81 -12.61
C LYS A 87 -0.54 -24.92 -13.45
N ALA A 88 -1.80 -24.74 -13.85
CA ALA A 88 -2.50 -25.70 -14.70
C ALA A 88 -1.87 -25.77 -16.09
N ILE A 89 -1.56 -24.62 -16.68
CA ILE A 89 -0.88 -24.55 -18.00
C ILE A 89 0.48 -25.26 -17.93
N VAL A 90 1.30 -24.99 -16.92
CA VAL A 90 2.60 -25.64 -16.75
C VAL A 90 2.44 -27.15 -16.60
N ALA A 91 1.51 -27.63 -15.77
CA ALA A 91 1.27 -29.07 -15.60
C ALA A 91 0.89 -29.75 -16.91
N VAL A 92 -0.01 -29.14 -17.70
CA VAL A 92 -0.42 -29.67 -19.01
C VAL A 92 0.75 -29.72 -19.98
N THR A 93 1.57 -28.66 -20.04
CA THR A 93 2.75 -28.65 -20.93
C THR A 93 3.78 -29.72 -20.58
N VAL A 94 4.00 -29.99 -19.28
CA VAL A 94 4.91 -31.04 -18.82
C VAL A 94 4.40 -32.43 -19.21
N VAL A 95 3.10 -32.69 -19.06
CA VAL A 95 2.49 -33.97 -19.47
C VAL A 95 2.54 -34.18 -20.98
N LEU A 96 2.29 -33.13 -21.77
CA LEU A 96 2.42 -33.24 -23.23
C LEU A 96 3.86 -33.56 -23.65
N ALA A 97 4.84 -32.87 -23.06
CA ALA A 97 6.24 -33.09 -23.35
C ALA A 97 6.68 -34.54 -23.02
N SER A 98 6.25 -35.09 -21.89
CA SER A 98 6.57 -36.46 -21.51
C SER A 98 5.92 -37.50 -22.45
N ILE A 99 4.70 -37.26 -22.92
CA ILE A 99 4.06 -38.13 -23.93
C ILE A 99 4.83 -38.09 -25.26
N THR A 100 5.25 -36.91 -25.73
CA THR A 100 6.01 -36.79 -26.98
C THR A 100 7.37 -37.50 -26.90
N ALA A 101 8.07 -37.40 -25.77
CA ALA A 101 9.34 -38.09 -25.54
C ALA A 101 9.16 -39.62 -25.49
N PHE A 102 8.07 -40.10 -24.89
CA PHE A 102 7.76 -41.53 -24.81
C PHE A 102 7.47 -42.14 -26.19
N LEU A 103 6.69 -41.45 -27.03
CA LEU A 103 6.41 -41.90 -28.40
C LEU A 103 7.67 -41.93 -29.28
N ALA A 104 8.56 -40.94 -29.15
CA ALA A 104 9.83 -40.92 -29.87
C ALA A 104 10.75 -42.09 -29.47
N SER A 105 10.76 -42.47 -28.19
CA SER A 105 11.52 -43.62 -27.69
C SER A 105 11.05 -44.94 -28.31
N ILE A 106 9.73 -45.18 -28.36
CA ILE A 106 9.14 -46.38 -28.98
C ILE A 106 9.51 -46.47 -30.47
N ALA A 107 9.39 -45.35 -31.21
CA ALA A 107 9.74 -45.31 -32.62
C ALA A 107 11.23 -45.65 -32.87
N THR A 108 12.12 -45.16 -31.99
CA THR A 108 13.56 -45.44 -32.08
C THR A 108 13.87 -46.92 -31.83
N ILE A 109 13.22 -47.53 -30.82
CA ILE A 109 13.38 -48.96 -30.52
C ILE A 109 12.83 -49.81 -31.68
N ALA A 110 11.67 -49.48 -32.23
CA ALA A 110 11.08 -50.21 -33.36
C ALA A 110 11.95 -50.13 -34.63
N ALA A 111 12.64 -49.00 -34.86
CA ALA A 111 13.58 -48.86 -35.96
C ALA A 111 14.87 -49.66 -35.76
N TYR A 112 15.29 -49.91 -34.51
CA TYR A 112 16.48 -50.69 -34.19
C TYR A 112 16.31 -52.20 -34.41
N PHE A 113 15.07 -52.71 -34.34
CA PHE A 113 14.74 -54.13 -34.52
C PHE A 113 14.30 -54.50 -35.96
N LYS A 114 14.50 -53.60 -36.93
CA LYS A 114 14.14 -53.79 -38.35
C LYS A 114 15.39 -53.82 -39.21
#